data_AF-B0TJP6-F1
#
_entry.id   AF-B0TJP6-F1
#
_cell.length_a   1.000
_cell.length_b   1.000
_cell.length_c   1.000
_cell.angle_alpha   90.00
_cell.angle_beta   90.00
_cell.angle_gamma   90.00
#
_symmetry.space_group_name_H-M   'P 1'
#
loop_
_entity.id
_entity.type
_entity.pdbx_description
1 polymer ?
#
loop_
_entity_poly.entity_id
_entity_poly.type
_entity_poly.pdbx_seq_one_letter_code
_entity_poly.pdbx_strand_id
1 'polypeptide(L)'
;MSMVSAKEFSDWLRLRFGELNEGVALTRQDINQLTGRQNFSSDFVNDIHFELMRHGLAFVTDTSREHFYLVPINKQSWRDRLEQQFEREIFCNIIPLNVSSK
;
A
#
# COMPACT_ATOMS: atom_id res chain seq x y z
N MET A 1 19.67 5.12 23.08
CA MET A 1 18.56 4.39 22.41
C MET A 1 19.20 3.40 21.45
N SER A 2 18.78 2.13 21.49
CA SER A 2 19.25 1.10 20.54
C SER A 2 18.70 1.41 19.15
N MET A 3 19.52 1.26 18.11
CA MET A 3 19.05 1.39 16.73
C MET A 3 18.06 0.26 16.44
N VAL A 4 16.86 0.60 15.97
CA VAL A 4 15.84 -0.40 15.63
C VAL A 4 16.23 -1.07 14.30
N SER A 5 16.12 -2.40 14.27
CA SER A 5 16.35 -3.20 13.06
C SER A 5 15.20 -3.04 12.05
N ALA A 6 15.44 -3.39 10.78
CA ALA A 6 14.39 -3.40 9.75
C ALA A 6 13.22 -4.29 10.16
N LYS A 7 13.52 -5.48 10.72
CA LYS A 7 12.52 -6.44 11.19
C LYS A 7 11.65 -5.90 12.33
N GLU A 8 12.26 -5.30 13.35
CA GLU A 8 11.51 -4.74 14.48
C GLU A 8 10.61 -3.59 14.01
N PHE A 9 11.09 -2.76 13.08
CA PHE A 9 10.30 -1.68 12.53
C PHE A 9 9.17 -2.19 11.62
N SER A 10 9.40 -3.21 10.80
CA SER A 10 8.34 -3.84 10.00
C SER A 10 7.26 -4.47 10.88
N ASP A 11 7.65 -5.15 11.97
CA ASP A 11 6.72 -5.72 12.95
C ASP A 11 5.88 -4.61 13.61
N TRP A 12 6.53 -3.49 13.96
CA TRP A 12 5.86 -2.32 14.55
C TRP A 12 4.82 -1.71 13.60
N LEU A 13 5.16 -1.55 12.31
CA LEU A 13 4.27 -1.02 11.27
C LEU A 13 3.07 -1.94 11.07
N ARG A 14 3.32 -3.25 10.94
CA ARG A 14 2.27 -4.26 10.75
C ARG A 14 1.28 -4.28 11.91
N LEU A 15 1.76 -4.27 13.16
CA LEU A 15 0.91 -4.33 14.35
C LEU A 15 -0.04 -3.12 14.48
N ARG A 16 0.30 -1.98 13.88
CA ARG A 16 -0.47 -0.73 14.01
C ARG A 16 -1.33 -0.42 12.81
N PHE A 17 -0.87 -0.79 11.62
CA PHE A 17 -1.49 -0.37 10.37
C PHE A 17 -1.90 -1.54 9.48
N GLY A 18 -1.63 -2.79 9.87
CA GLY A 18 -1.93 -3.96 9.05
C GLY A 18 -3.42 -4.25 8.85
N GLU A 19 -4.29 -3.68 9.67
CA GLU A 19 -5.75 -3.80 9.53
C GLU A 19 -6.38 -2.60 8.79
N LEU A 20 -5.59 -1.58 8.46
CA LEU A 20 -6.10 -0.43 7.72
C LEU A 20 -6.27 -0.77 6.25
N ASN A 21 -7.46 -0.47 5.73
CA ASN A 21 -7.75 -0.57 4.29
C ASN A 21 -7.14 0.58 3.48
N GLU A 22 -6.72 1.65 4.15
CA GLU A 22 -6.09 2.82 3.56
C GLU A 22 -4.60 2.85 3.90
N GLY A 23 -3.79 3.35 2.96
CA GLY A 23 -2.36 3.50 3.17
C GLY A 23 -2.02 4.64 4.14
N VAL A 24 -0.84 4.58 4.74
CA VAL A 24 -0.32 5.61 5.66
C VAL A 24 0.97 6.19 5.10
N ALA A 25 1.10 7.51 5.21
CA ALA A 25 2.33 8.22 4.89
C ALA A 25 3.13 8.53 6.15
N LEU A 26 4.45 8.40 6.05
CA LEU A 26 5.43 8.69 7.10
C LEU A 26 6.49 9.62 6.52
N THR A 27 6.89 10.63 7.27
CA THR A 27 8.02 11.47 6.90
C THR A 27 9.32 10.84 7.37
N ARG A 28 10.44 11.28 6.80
CA ARG A 28 11.78 10.95 7.28
C ARG A 28 11.97 11.25 8.76
N GLN A 29 11.40 12.36 9.24
CA GLN A 29 11.46 12.74 10.65
C GLN A 29 10.72 11.73 11.54
N ASP A 30 9.55 11.26 11.11
CA ASP A 30 8.79 10.26 11.86
C ASP A 30 9.59 8.96 12.00
N ILE A 31 10.16 8.46 10.90
CA ILE A 31 10.95 7.22 10.96
C ILE A 31 12.21 7.41 11.81
N ASN A 32 12.84 8.58 11.77
CA ASN A 32 13.98 8.89 12.63
C ASN A 32 13.60 8.81 14.11
N GLN A 33 12.48 9.42 14.49
CA GLN A 33 11.97 9.38 15.87
C GLN A 33 11.60 7.96 16.31
N LEU A 34 11.01 7.16 15.41
CA LEU A 34 10.57 5.79 15.70
C LEU A 34 11.72 4.78 15.77
N THR A 35 12.78 4.97 14.98
CA THR A 35 13.85 3.96 14.82
C THR A 35 15.20 4.38 15.42
N GLY A 36 15.37 5.67 15.73
CA GLY A 36 16.64 6.28 16.11
C GLY A 36 17.65 6.35 14.95
N ARG A 37 17.27 6.04 13.71
CA ARG A 37 18.15 6.07 12.54
C ARG A 37 18.16 7.45 11.88
N GLN A 38 19.35 7.93 11.54
CA GLN A 38 19.52 9.17 10.77
C GLN A 38 19.66 8.94 9.26
N ASN A 39 20.18 7.76 8.88
CA ASN A 39 20.40 7.35 7.50
C ASN A 39 19.47 6.21 7.11
N PHE A 40 18.71 6.43 6.04
CA PHE A 40 17.82 5.45 5.42
C PHE A 40 18.43 5.00 4.10
N SER A 41 19.25 3.95 4.15
CA SER A 41 19.81 3.33 2.96
C SER A 41 18.71 2.65 2.14
N SER A 42 18.95 2.45 0.85
CA SER A 42 18.03 1.68 0.01
C SER A 42 17.81 0.28 0.57
N ASP A 43 18.87 -0.36 1.08
CA ASP A 43 18.80 -1.71 1.65
C ASP A 43 17.86 -1.77 2.85
N PHE A 44 17.91 -0.78 3.75
CA PHE A 44 17.01 -0.73 4.90
C PHE A 44 15.55 -0.64 4.48
N VAL A 45 15.24 0.19 3.49
CA VAL A 45 13.87 0.33 2.96
C VAL A 45 13.42 -0.96 2.29
N ASN A 46 14.30 -1.59 1.50
CA ASN A 46 14.04 -2.85 0.83
C ASN A 46 13.81 -4.00 1.82
N ASP A 47 14.60 -4.09 2.88
CA ASP A 47 14.42 -5.10 3.93
C ASP A 47 13.04 -4.98 4.59
N ILE A 48 12.64 -3.76 4.95
CA ILE A 48 11.30 -3.48 5.49
C ILE A 48 10.22 -3.87 4.48
N HIS A 49 10.40 -3.50 3.21
CA HIS A 49 9.47 -3.83 2.13
C HIS A 49 9.28 -5.35 2.00
N PHE A 50 10.36 -6.12 1.95
CA PHE A 50 10.28 -7.58 1.81
C PHE A 50 9.63 -8.26 3.01
N GLU A 51 9.92 -7.80 4.23
CA GLU A 51 9.24 -8.32 5.44
C GLU A 51 7.73 -8.04 5.39
N LEU A 52 7.33 -6.82 5.02
CA LEU A 52 5.91 -6.42 4.97
C LEU A 52 5.13 -7.06 3.81
N MET A 53 5.79 -7.34 2.69
CA MET A 53 5.16 -7.98 1.53
C MET A 53 4.58 -9.35 1.86
N ARG A 54 5.20 -10.08 2.81
CA ARG A 54 4.69 -11.35 3.32
C ARG A 54 3.36 -11.22 4.05
N HIS A 55 3.01 -10.01 4.45
CA HIS A 55 1.80 -9.65 5.17
C HIS A 55 0.82 -8.83 4.33
N GLY A 56 1.04 -8.72 3.02
CA GLY A 56 0.14 -7.98 2.13
C GLY A 56 0.25 -6.46 2.25
N LEU A 57 1.40 -5.98 2.72
CA LEU A 57 1.71 -4.55 2.82
C LEU A 57 2.96 -4.26 1.99
N ALA A 58 2.99 -3.15 1.25
CA ALA A 58 4.20 -2.64 0.63
C ALA A 58 4.67 -1.39 1.36
N PHE A 59 5.99 -1.29 1.50
CA PHE A 59 6.67 -0.12 2.01
C PHE A 59 7.53 0.49 0.91
N VAL A 60 7.24 1.73 0.53
CA VAL A 60 7.93 2.40 -0.59
C VAL A 60 8.28 3.83 -0.19
N THR A 61 9.18 4.45 -0.93
CA THR A 61 9.65 5.82 -0.65
C THR A 61 9.82 6.61 -1.94
N ASP A 62 9.81 7.94 -1.82
CA ASP A 62 10.14 8.83 -2.92
C ASP A 62 11.65 8.83 -3.23
N THR A 63 12.04 9.40 -4.37
CA THR A 63 13.46 9.45 -4.79
C THR A 63 14.34 10.20 -3.79
N SER A 64 13.77 11.18 -3.09
CA SER A 64 14.45 11.98 -2.06
C SER A 64 14.60 11.28 -0.71
N ARG A 65 13.86 10.20 -0.46
CA ARG A 65 13.71 9.53 0.84
C ARG A 65 13.23 10.45 1.96
N GLU A 66 12.35 11.38 1.60
CA GLU A 66 11.72 12.31 2.54
C GLU A 66 10.31 11.86 2.93
N HIS A 67 9.63 11.14 2.03
CA HIS A 67 8.33 10.51 2.28
C HIS A 67 8.39 9.01 2.06
N PHE A 68 7.69 8.30 2.94
CA PHE A 68 7.56 6.85 2.94
C PHE A 68 6.08 6.50 3.02
N TYR A 69 5.70 5.45 2.32
CA TYR A 69 4.31 5.06 2.16
C TYR A 69 4.18 3.59 2.49
N LEU A 70 3.29 3.30 3.44
CA LEU A 70 2.80 1.96 3.73
C LEU A 70 1.47 1.78 3.02
N VAL A 71 1.40 0.85 2.07
CA VAL A 71 0.19 0.64 1.25
C VAL A 71 -0.27 -0.82 1.31
N PRO A 72 -1.58 -1.08 1.48
CA PRO A 72 -2.10 -2.43 1.37
C PRO A 72 -2.01 -2.93 -0.08
N ILE A 73 -1.61 -4.19 -0.24
CA ILE A 73 -1.48 -4.82 -1.56
C ILE A 73 -2.79 -5.48 -1.97
N ASN A 74 -3.31 -5.04 -3.12
CA ASN A 74 -4.39 -5.74 -3.80
C ASN A 74 -3.83 -6.87 -4.67
N LYS A 75 -4.37 -8.09 -4.51
CA LYS A 75 -4.01 -9.27 -5.30
C LYS A 75 -4.79 -9.39 -6.62
N GLN A 76 -5.77 -8.51 -6.86
CA GLN A 76 -6.55 -8.49 -8.08
C GLN A 76 -5.65 -8.20 -9.29
N SER A 77 -5.76 -9.05 -10.31
CA SER A 77 -5.12 -8.85 -11.61
C SER A 77 -5.56 -7.51 -12.21
N TRP A 78 -4.60 -6.75 -12.76
CA TRP A 78 -4.89 -5.47 -13.40
C TRP A 78 -5.87 -5.64 -14.58
N ARG A 79 -5.81 -6.79 -15.28
CA ARG A 79 -6.67 -7.07 -16.44
C ARG A 79 -8.11 -7.28 -16.00
N ASP A 80 -8.32 -8.15 -15.01
CA ASP A 80 -9.65 -8.48 -14.48
C ASP A 80 -10.35 -7.23 -13.94
N ARG A 81 -9.57 -6.31 -13.34
CA ARG A 81 -10.08 -5.02 -12.86
C ARG A 81 -10.54 -4.12 -14.01
N LEU A 82 -9.82 -4.08 -15.13
CA LEU A 82 -10.22 -3.31 -16.31
C LEU A 82 -11.43 -3.92 -16.99
N GLU A 83 -11.49 -5.24 -17.11
CA GLU A 83 -12.64 -5.95 -17.69
C GLU A 83 -13.92 -5.67 -16.89
N GLN A 84 -13.87 -5.75 -15.56
CA GLN A 84 -14.99 -5.40 -14.69
C GLN A 84 -15.44 -3.94 -14.83
N GLN A 85 -14.49 -3.01 -14.98
CA GLN A 85 -14.81 -1.61 -15.19
C GLN A 85 -15.47 -1.39 -16.57
N PHE A 86 -14.92 -2.01 -17.61
CA PHE A 86 -15.45 -1.91 -18.97
C PHE A 86 -16.84 -2.55 -19.10
N GLU A 87 -17.06 -3.71 -18.47
CA GLU A 87 -18.39 -4.32 -18.36
C GLU A 87 -19.39 -3.35 -17.70
N ARG A 88 -19.03 -2.75 -16.56
CA ARG A 88 -19.88 -1.74 -15.91
C ARG A 88 -20.21 -0.57 -16.85
N GLU A 89 -19.23 -0.06 -17.59
CA GLU A 89 -19.44 1.02 -18.56
C GLU A 89 -20.36 0.61 -19.72
N ILE A 90 -20.27 -0.63 -20.21
CA ILE A 90 -21.21 -1.18 -21.20
C ILE A 90 -22.62 -1.24 -20.62
N PHE A 91 -22.79 -1.80 -19.42
CA PHE A 91 -24.12 -1.98 -18.80
C PHE A 91 -24.78 -0.66 -18.39
N CYS A 92 -24.01 0.38 -18.06
CA CYS A 92 -24.56 1.71 -17.79
C CYS A 92 -25.20 2.37 -19.02
N ASN A 93 -24.83 1.95 -20.23
CA ASN A 93 -25.38 2.51 -21.48
C ASN A 93 -26.59 1.74 -22.03
N ILE A 94 -27.00 0.65 -21.38
CA ILE A 94 -28.18 -0.11 -21.79
C ILE A 94 -29.37 0.40 -20.97
N ILE A 95 -30.08 1.39 -21.50
CA ILE A 95 -31.43 1.72 -21.00
C ILE A 95 -32.29 0.47 -21.24
N PRO A 96 -32.95 -0.12 -20.23
CA PRO A 96 -33.89 -1.19 -20.47
C PRO A 96 -35.00 -0.63 -21.35
N LEU A 97 -35.05 -1.07 -22.61
CA LEU A 97 -36.23 -0.92 -23.44
C LEU A 97 -37.33 -1.70 -22.72
N ASN A 98 -38.17 -0.97 -22.00
CA ASN A 98 -39.40 -1.49 -21.44
C ASN A 98 -40.26 -1.87 -22.65
N VAL A 99 -40.10 -3.10 -23.13
CA VAL A 99 -40.94 -3.67 -24.19
C VAL A 99 -42.29 -3.97 -23.55
N SER A 100 -43.06 -2.90 -23.30
CA SER A 100 -44.49 -2.99 -23.06
C SER A 100 -45.14 -3.07 -24.44
N SER A 101 -45.18 -4.28 -24.99
CA SER A 101 -46.08 -4.60 -26.11
C SER A 101 -47.33 -5.23 -25.50
N LYS A 102 -48.39 -4.41 -25.43
CA LYS A 102 -49.77 -4.86 -25.28
C LYS A 102 -50.21 -5.69 -26.49
#